data_AF-A0A914XSY0-F1
#
_entry.id   AF-A0A914XSY0-F1
#
_cell.length_a   1.000
_cell.length_b   1.000
_cell.length_c   1.000
_cell.angle_alpha   90.00
_cell.angle_beta   90.00
_cell.angle_gamma   90.00
#
_symmetry.space_group_name_H-M   'P 1'
#
loop_
_entity.id
_entity.type
_entity.pdbx_description
1 polymer ?
#
loop_
_entity_poly.entity_id
_entity_poly.type
_entity_poly.pdbx_seq_one_letter_code
_entity_poly.pdbx_strand_id
1 'polypeptide(L)'
;MDSIKESLDEIFWEDSTLCGFPVDVKCFQNPIHKSLANTFSSLSLNSNVDEIEKRVRQLKMFNAEVFPEFLSLEEYCTDLAVHGSSVDNLTGIQLKSPHGNYYTHIIPIYLSQSHFQRNESHLKTLISVICCGIDGPSKSPFHPSMFVKVYPALMNKQIVSFLRDKTYDSEMLVVAFSNLLRTYRYVCSRYPQVQEINDKHVLEFCSNEKYRTKEWTNDLGELLFKMAAVDKSKYPQCTFENMETKKVFFEEFFARQIFWVDKYAKEGGEYNFFNRFRYAATELLSNYTENYDMFRDECCYLLNQFFEASRISLRLLLFNIECLKTFVTPDFDNLLDSNYGLLDKERMYAFRKSMNEIEGMTHLSQFFQRTGCPLNTLEGAVDFIIKSLNNAQRLGYFSRHY
;
A
#
# COMPACT_ATOMS: atom_id res chain seq x y z
N MET A 1 -22.65 -17.89 -16.05
CA MET A 1 -22.16 -18.13 -14.68
C MET A 1 -20.99 -19.10 -14.67
N ASP A 2 -20.98 -20.10 -15.54
CA ASP A 2 -19.88 -21.08 -15.61
C ASP A 2 -18.57 -20.49 -16.18
N SER A 3 -18.61 -19.54 -17.13
CA SER A 3 -17.39 -18.84 -17.58
C SER A 3 -16.80 -17.84 -16.57
N ILE A 4 -17.50 -17.54 -15.46
CA ILE A 4 -16.98 -16.73 -14.35
C ILE A 4 -16.30 -17.63 -13.30
N LYS A 5 -16.68 -18.92 -13.24
CA LYS A 5 -16.00 -19.91 -12.41
C LYS A 5 -14.66 -20.33 -13.01
N GLU A 6 -14.59 -20.55 -14.34
CA GLU A 6 -13.35 -20.94 -15.00
C GLU A 6 -12.25 -19.86 -14.89
N SER A 7 -12.60 -18.57 -14.97
CA SER A 7 -11.63 -17.48 -14.80
C SER A 7 -11.14 -17.27 -13.36
N LEU A 8 -11.78 -17.85 -12.35
CA LEU A 8 -11.35 -17.76 -10.94
C LEU A 8 -10.42 -18.90 -10.55
N ASP A 9 -10.50 -20.05 -11.22
CA ASP A 9 -9.65 -21.22 -10.95
C ASP A 9 -8.27 -21.09 -11.65
N GLU A 10 -8.16 -20.37 -12.78
CA GLU A 10 -6.88 -20.13 -13.48
C GLU A 10 -5.96 -19.10 -12.79
N ILE A 11 -6.48 -18.25 -11.88
CA ILE A 11 -5.70 -17.15 -11.27
C ILE A 11 -4.79 -17.61 -10.11
N PHE A 12 -4.94 -18.85 -9.62
CA PHE A 12 -4.27 -19.29 -8.37
C PHE A 12 -3.28 -20.45 -8.49
N TRP A 13 -3.01 -20.97 -9.70
CA TRP A 13 -2.19 -22.17 -9.84
C TRP A 13 -1.29 -22.17 -11.08
N GLU A 14 -0.19 -21.42 -11.03
CA GLU A 14 1.02 -21.79 -11.77
C GLU A 14 2.27 -21.61 -10.88
N ASP A 15 3.16 -22.62 -10.96
CA ASP A 15 4.40 -22.86 -10.22
C ASP A 15 4.35 -23.37 -8.77
N SER A 16 3.93 -24.62 -8.62
CA SER A 16 4.33 -25.50 -7.51
C SER A 16 5.23 -26.65 -7.98
N THR A 17 6.48 -26.34 -8.35
CA THR A 17 7.55 -27.35 -8.42
C THR A 17 8.87 -26.85 -7.83
N LEU A 18 8.87 -26.56 -6.52
CA LEU A 18 10.10 -26.46 -5.74
C LEU A 18 9.88 -27.17 -4.40
N CYS A 19 9.89 -28.50 -4.43
CA CYS A 19 10.20 -29.47 -3.37
C CYS A 19 9.52 -30.81 -3.73
N GLY A 20 10.28 -31.77 -4.22
CA GLY A 20 9.77 -33.02 -4.78
C GLY A 20 9.11 -33.99 -3.80
N PHE A 21 7.84 -33.75 -3.45
CA PHE A 21 6.93 -34.75 -2.89
C PHE A 21 5.49 -34.56 -3.41
N PRO A 22 4.78 -35.64 -3.82
CA PRO A 22 3.40 -35.53 -4.28
C PRO A 22 2.44 -35.51 -3.09
N VAL A 23 1.57 -34.49 -3.02
CA VAL A 23 0.44 -34.44 -2.07
C VAL A 23 -0.87 -34.64 -2.86
N ASP A 24 -1.72 -35.54 -2.37
CA ASP A 24 -2.96 -35.98 -3.01
C ASP A 24 -4.09 -34.94 -2.78
N VAL A 25 -4.60 -34.33 -3.85
CA VAL A 25 -5.51 -33.18 -3.83
C VAL A 25 -6.96 -33.62 -4.07
N LYS A 26 -7.62 -34.21 -3.07
CA LYS A 26 -9.05 -34.56 -3.15
C LYS A 26 -9.95 -34.08 -2.00
N CYS A 27 -9.47 -33.25 -1.07
CA CYS A 27 -10.27 -32.83 0.07
C CYS A 27 -10.35 -31.30 0.27
N PHE A 28 -10.90 -30.55 -0.69
CA PHE A 28 -11.34 -29.18 -0.44
C PHE A 28 -12.61 -28.83 -1.24
N GLN A 29 -13.78 -29.00 -0.62
CA GLN A 29 -15.02 -28.33 -1.04
C GLN A 29 -15.53 -27.50 0.15
N ASN A 30 -15.51 -26.17 0.01
CA ASN A 30 -15.82 -25.21 1.06
C ASN A 30 -17.34 -24.91 1.14
N PRO A 31 -18.03 -24.96 2.30
CA PRO A 31 -19.48 -24.75 2.43
C PRO A 31 -19.96 -23.30 2.33
N ILE A 32 -19.06 -22.31 2.22
CA ILE A 32 -19.39 -20.88 2.39
C ILE A 32 -20.28 -20.30 1.26
N HIS A 33 -20.28 -20.90 0.06
CA HIS A 33 -21.04 -20.35 -1.09
C HIS A 33 -22.57 -20.53 -1.00
N LYS A 34 -23.08 -21.44 -0.15
CA LYS A 34 -24.54 -21.66 -0.02
C LYS A 34 -25.24 -20.64 0.89
N SER A 35 -24.51 -19.99 1.80
CA SER A 35 -25.13 -19.07 2.77
C SER A 35 -25.46 -17.71 2.16
N LEU A 36 -24.64 -17.20 1.23
CA LEU A 36 -24.87 -15.90 0.60
C LEU A 36 -26.04 -15.94 -0.39
N ALA A 37 -26.25 -17.05 -1.11
CA ALA A 37 -27.33 -17.18 -2.08
C ALA A 37 -28.74 -17.11 -1.48
N ASN A 38 -28.91 -17.55 -0.22
CA ASN A 38 -30.22 -17.61 0.44
C ASN A 38 -30.66 -16.30 1.11
N THR A 39 -29.76 -15.34 1.31
CA THR A 39 -30.08 -14.04 1.94
C THR A 39 -30.63 -13.02 0.93
N PHE A 40 -30.45 -13.23 -0.38
CA PHE A 40 -30.83 -12.27 -1.43
C PHE A 40 -32.24 -12.44 -2.00
N SER A 41 -33.00 -13.47 -1.58
CA SER A 41 -34.31 -13.80 -2.18
C SER A 41 -35.52 -13.05 -1.62
N SER A 42 -35.38 -12.11 -0.67
CA SER A 42 -36.54 -11.50 0.02
C SER A 42 -36.55 -9.97 0.19
N LEU A 43 -35.82 -9.20 -0.63
CA LEU A 43 -35.88 -7.73 -0.58
C LEU A 43 -36.24 -7.17 -1.97
N SER A 44 -37.18 -6.22 -2.02
CA SER A 44 -37.61 -5.57 -3.26
C SER A 44 -36.41 -4.86 -3.94
N LEU A 45 -36.01 -5.36 -5.11
CA LEU A 45 -34.65 -5.25 -5.63
C LEU A 45 -34.32 -4.02 -6.50
N ASN A 46 -35.27 -3.25 -7.00
CA ASN A 46 -34.92 -2.36 -8.13
C ASN A 46 -34.19 -1.05 -7.77
N SER A 47 -34.36 -0.48 -6.57
CA SER A 47 -33.61 0.73 -6.17
C SER A 47 -32.27 0.45 -5.48
N ASN A 48 -32.05 -0.80 -5.03
CA ASN A 48 -30.87 -1.18 -4.28
C ASN A 48 -29.80 -1.81 -5.17
N VAL A 49 -30.16 -2.41 -6.31
CA VAL A 49 -29.21 -3.02 -7.25
C VAL A 49 -28.27 -1.97 -7.85
N ASP A 50 -28.77 -0.80 -8.26
CA ASP A 50 -27.91 0.26 -8.81
C ASP A 50 -26.96 0.84 -7.76
N GLU A 51 -27.41 0.99 -6.50
CA GLU A 51 -26.57 1.47 -5.41
C GLU A 51 -25.52 0.41 -5.01
N ILE A 52 -25.92 -0.87 -4.99
CA ILE A 52 -25.02 -2.00 -4.75
C ILE A 52 -24.01 -2.13 -5.89
N GLU A 53 -24.41 -2.04 -7.15
CA GLU A 53 -23.51 -2.04 -8.30
C GLU A 53 -22.56 -0.84 -8.26
N LYS A 54 -23.05 0.34 -7.91
CA LYS A 54 -22.23 1.54 -7.74
C LYS A 54 -21.20 1.35 -6.62
N ARG A 55 -21.60 0.82 -5.47
CA ARG A 55 -20.68 0.48 -4.36
C ARG A 55 -19.70 -0.63 -4.73
N VAL A 56 -20.13 -1.66 -5.46
CA VAL A 56 -19.27 -2.74 -5.96
C VAL A 56 -18.26 -2.21 -6.98
N ARG A 57 -18.66 -1.30 -7.87
CA ARG A 57 -17.73 -0.62 -8.80
C ARG A 57 -16.75 0.28 -8.06
N GLN A 58 -17.20 1.04 -7.06
CA GLN A 58 -16.32 1.85 -6.19
C GLN A 58 -15.35 0.99 -5.38
N LEU A 59 -15.78 -0.17 -4.87
CA LEU A 59 -14.92 -1.12 -4.16
C LEU A 59 -13.92 -1.81 -5.11
N LYS A 60 -14.34 -2.18 -6.33
CA LYS A 60 -13.45 -2.69 -7.38
C LYS A 60 -12.40 -1.66 -7.80
N MET A 61 -12.77 -0.38 -7.86
CA MET A 61 -11.86 0.73 -8.18
C MET A 61 -10.72 0.87 -7.17
N PHE A 62 -10.96 0.62 -5.88
CA PHE A 62 -9.89 0.59 -4.86
C PHE A 62 -9.14 -0.75 -4.79
N ASN A 63 -9.56 -1.78 -5.52
CA ASN A 63 -8.87 -3.08 -5.60
C ASN A 63 -8.18 -3.34 -6.96
N ALA A 64 -8.37 -2.47 -7.96
CA ALA A 64 -7.71 -2.58 -9.26
C ALA A 64 -6.23 -2.21 -9.20
N GLU A 65 -5.43 -2.91 -9.99
CA GLU A 65 -4.03 -2.60 -10.31
C GLU A 65 -3.95 -1.30 -11.12
N VAL A 66 -2.84 -0.57 -10.98
CA VAL A 66 -2.69 0.77 -11.54
C VAL A 66 -1.58 0.78 -12.59
N PHE A 67 -1.97 0.98 -13.85
CA PHE A 67 -1.05 1.17 -14.97
C PHE A 67 -1.10 2.64 -15.42
N PRO A 68 -0.26 3.51 -14.86
CA PRO A 68 -0.21 4.91 -15.26
C PRO A 68 0.40 5.02 -16.67
N GLU A 69 -0.23 5.85 -17.49
CA GLU A 69 0.30 6.31 -18.75
C GLU A 69 0.24 7.85 -18.78
N PHE A 70 1.22 8.47 -19.41
CA PHE A 70 1.22 9.92 -19.59
C PHE A 70 0.55 10.26 -20.91
N LEU A 71 -0.49 11.07 -20.83
CA LEU A 71 -1.26 11.54 -21.98
C LEU A 71 -1.46 13.04 -21.86
N SER A 72 -1.32 13.77 -22.98
CA SER A 72 -1.67 15.18 -22.98
C SER A 72 -3.19 15.35 -22.86
N LEU A 73 -3.64 16.40 -22.17
CA LEU A 73 -5.08 16.66 -22.06
C LEU A 73 -5.71 16.91 -23.44
N GLU A 74 -4.97 17.53 -24.36
CA GLU A 74 -5.43 17.80 -25.73
C GLU A 74 -5.64 16.51 -26.53
N GLU A 75 -4.69 15.57 -26.45
CA GLU A 75 -4.80 14.26 -27.09
C GLU A 75 -5.97 13.47 -26.51
N TYR A 76 -6.12 13.47 -25.18
CA TYR A 76 -7.27 12.86 -24.54
C TYR A 76 -8.61 13.49 -24.97
N CYS A 77 -8.68 14.82 -25.04
CA CYS A 77 -9.86 15.54 -25.53
C CYS A 77 -10.16 15.22 -26.98
N THR A 78 -9.11 15.07 -27.81
CA THR A 78 -9.23 14.72 -29.23
C THR A 78 -9.84 13.32 -29.37
N ASP A 79 -9.33 12.36 -28.60
CA ASP A 79 -9.87 11.00 -28.56
C ASP A 79 -11.32 10.97 -28.08
N LEU A 80 -11.65 11.72 -27.02
CA LEU A 80 -13.04 11.86 -26.57
C LEU A 80 -13.95 12.48 -27.63
N ALA A 81 -13.48 13.51 -28.33
CA ALA A 81 -14.25 14.20 -29.36
C ALA A 81 -14.54 13.28 -30.56
N VAL A 82 -13.59 12.43 -30.95
CA VAL A 82 -13.80 11.37 -31.96
C VAL A 82 -14.94 10.43 -31.55
N HIS A 83 -15.09 10.19 -30.25
CA HIS A 83 -16.17 9.38 -29.68
C HIS A 83 -17.42 10.18 -29.27
N GLY A 84 -17.52 11.46 -29.63
CA GLY A 84 -18.70 12.29 -29.42
C GLY A 84 -18.95 12.73 -27.97
N SER A 85 -17.92 12.80 -27.13
CA SER A 85 -18.01 13.32 -25.75
C SER A 85 -17.03 14.45 -25.47
N SER A 86 -17.19 15.06 -24.30
CA SER A 86 -16.28 16.09 -23.76
C SER A 86 -15.73 15.68 -22.40
N VAL A 87 -14.70 16.36 -21.91
CA VAL A 87 -14.14 16.17 -20.56
C VAL A 87 -15.18 16.44 -19.46
N ASP A 88 -16.22 17.23 -19.77
CA ASP A 88 -17.33 17.51 -18.86
C ASP A 88 -18.35 16.36 -18.83
N ASN A 89 -18.29 15.42 -19.77
CA ASN A 89 -19.18 14.28 -19.89
C ASN A 89 -18.40 12.98 -20.14
N LEU A 90 -17.57 12.60 -19.15
CA LEU A 90 -16.72 11.39 -19.16
C LEU A 90 -17.50 10.06 -19.12
N THR A 91 -18.81 10.07 -19.39
CA THR A 91 -19.66 8.90 -19.19
C THR A 91 -19.67 8.00 -20.42
N GLY A 92 -19.29 6.74 -20.24
CA GLY A 92 -19.58 5.66 -21.20
C GLY A 92 -18.55 5.42 -22.31
N ILE A 93 -17.57 6.30 -22.53
CA ILE A 93 -16.49 6.01 -23.49
C ILE A 93 -15.36 5.28 -22.78
N GLN A 94 -15.07 4.07 -23.29
CA GLN A 94 -13.91 3.31 -22.87
C GLN A 94 -12.78 3.56 -23.87
N LEU A 95 -11.96 4.57 -23.60
CA LEU A 95 -10.74 4.79 -24.36
C LEU A 95 -9.74 3.67 -24.03
N LYS A 96 -9.07 3.13 -25.04
CA LYS A 96 -8.02 2.13 -24.87
C LYS A 96 -6.65 2.78 -24.93
N SER A 97 -5.77 2.34 -24.07
CA SER A 97 -4.35 2.61 -24.15
C SER A 97 -3.72 1.86 -25.32
N PRO A 98 -2.50 2.23 -25.77
CA PRO A 98 -1.78 1.50 -26.81
C PRO A 98 -1.58 0.01 -26.49
N HIS A 99 -1.61 -0.35 -25.21
CA HIS A 99 -1.50 -1.72 -24.71
C HIS A 99 -2.85 -2.47 -24.65
N GLY A 100 -3.94 -1.84 -25.10
CA GLY A 100 -5.28 -2.43 -25.16
C GLY A 100 -6.08 -2.35 -23.85
N ASN A 101 -5.49 -1.79 -22.79
CA ASN A 101 -6.16 -1.58 -21.51
C ASN A 101 -7.09 -0.38 -21.56
N TYR A 102 -8.23 -0.43 -20.89
CA TYR A 102 -9.13 0.73 -20.84
C TYR A 102 -8.66 1.76 -19.82
N TYR A 103 -8.61 3.03 -20.24
CA TYR A 103 -8.46 4.13 -19.29
C TYR A 103 -9.69 4.19 -18.40
N THR A 104 -9.45 4.16 -17.09
CA THR A 104 -10.53 4.24 -16.10
C THR A 104 -10.68 5.64 -15.54
N HIS A 105 -9.57 6.39 -15.44
CA HIS A 105 -9.52 7.71 -14.82
C HIS A 105 -8.39 8.54 -15.42
N ILE A 106 -8.51 9.86 -15.31
CA ILE A 106 -7.41 10.81 -15.52
C ILE A 106 -7.15 11.54 -14.24
N ILE A 107 -5.86 11.75 -13.97
CA ILE A 107 -5.42 12.56 -12.85
C ILE A 107 -4.41 13.58 -13.37
N PRO A 108 -4.72 14.88 -13.33
CA PRO A 108 -3.76 15.92 -13.69
C PRO A 108 -2.58 15.92 -12.71
N ILE A 109 -1.37 16.02 -13.24
CA ILE A 109 -0.15 16.19 -12.44
C ILE A 109 0.31 17.65 -12.43
N TYR A 110 1.06 18.01 -11.39
CA TYR A 110 1.77 19.28 -11.33
C TYR A 110 3.04 19.21 -12.17
N LEU A 111 3.16 20.12 -13.15
CA LEU A 111 4.39 20.36 -13.92
C LEU A 111 4.97 21.75 -13.65
N SER A 112 4.08 22.73 -13.49
CA SER A 112 4.42 24.11 -13.15
C SER A 112 3.21 24.82 -12.55
N GLN A 113 3.43 25.98 -11.93
CA GLN A 113 2.35 26.77 -11.36
C GLN A 113 1.31 27.19 -12.42
N SER A 114 1.75 27.62 -13.60
CA SER A 114 0.84 28.02 -14.69
C SER A 114 0.09 26.82 -15.28
N HIS A 115 0.74 25.66 -15.40
CA HIS A 115 0.08 24.42 -15.79
C HIS A 115 -1.01 24.04 -14.78
N PHE A 116 -0.69 24.09 -13.50
CA PHE A 116 -1.62 23.74 -12.44
C PHE A 116 -2.83 24.68 -12.37
N GLN A 117 -2.61 25.99 -12.43
CA GLN A 117 -3.70 26.98 -12.39
C GLN A 117 -4.71 26.80 -13.53
N ARG A 118 -4.25 26.49 -14.75
CA ARG A 118 -5.12 26.22 -15.90
C ARG A 118 -5.96 24.95 -15.74
N ASN A 119 -5.47 23.98 -14.96
CA ASN A 119 -6.07 22.66 -14.82
C ASN A 119 -6.69 22.39 -13.44
N GLU A 120 -6.72 23.39 -12.55
CA GLU A 120 -7.17 23.24 -11.17
C GLU A 120 -8.64 22.79 -11.08
N SER A 121 -9.51 23.37 -11.91
CA SER A 121 -10.93 22.99 -11.97
C SER A 121 -11.09 21.52 -12.38
N HIS A 122 -10.39 21.09 -13.44
CA HIS A 122 -10.39 19.70 -13.91
C HIS A 122 -9.89 18.76 -12.83
N LEU A 123 -8.79 19.10 -12.13
CA LEU A 123 -8.27 18.29 -11.03
C LEU A 123 -9.32 18.10 -9.93
N LYS A 124 -10.01 19.16 -9.51
CA LYS A 124 -11.06 19.08 -8.48
C LYS A 124 -12.22 18.19 -8.92
N THR A 125 -12.68 18.35 -10.16
CA THR A 125 -13.74 17.52 -10.75
C THR A 125 -13.33 16.05 -10.80
N LEU A 126 -12.14 15.75 -11.32
CA LEU A 126 -11.63 14.39 -11.48
C LEU A 126 -11.41 13.70 -10.12
N ILE A 127 -10.93 14.42 -9.10
CA ILE A 127 -10.79 13.88 -7.74
C ILE A 127 -12.15 13.57 -7.11
N SER A 128 -13.16 14.42 -7.33
CA SER A 128 -14.53 14.12 -6.90
C SER A 128 -15.08 12.88 -7.62
N VAL A 129 -14.84 12.74 -8.92
CA VAL A 129 -15.21 11.54 -9.69
C VAL A 129 -14.55 10.28 -9.13
N ILE A 130 -13.24 10.33 -8.85
CA ILE A 130 -12.51 9.19 -8.26
C ILE A 130 -13.06 8.86 -6.86
N CYS A 131 -13.42 9.85 -6.05
CA CYS A 131 -13.92 9.58 -4.70
C CYS A 131 -15.38 9.08 -4.67
N CYS A 132 -16.24 9.60 -5.54
CA CYS A 132 -17.69 9.48 -5.42
C CYS A 132 -18.36 8.81 -6.63
N GLY A 133 -17.58 8.41 -7.63
CA GLY A 133 -18.04 7.91 -8.92
C GLY A 133 -18.44 9.03 -9.88
N ILE A 134 -18.98 8.66 -11.03
CA ILE A 134 -19.32 9.56 -12.15
C ILE A 134 -20.17 10.77 -11.73
N ASP A 135 -21.16 10.57 -10.87
CA ASP A 135 -22.01 11.66 -10.36
C ASP A 135 -21.33 12.51 -9.27
N GLY A 136 -20.05 12.27 -9.00
CA GLY A 136 -19.29 12.95 -7.94
C GLY A 136 -19.47 14.46 -7.98
N PRO A 137 -19.23 15.14 -9.11
CA PRO A 137 -19.30 16.60 -9.17
C PRO A 137 -20.67 17.18 -8.78
N SER A 138 -21.77 16.45 -9.07
CA SER A 138 -23.14 16.91 -8.77
C SER A 138 -23.64 16.43 -7.40
N LYS A 139 -23.24 15.24 -6.93
CA LYS A 139 -23.70 14.64 -5.66
C LYS A 139 -22.79 14.95 -4.48
N SER A 140 -21.50 15.17 -4.72
CA SER A 140 -20.49 15.43 -3.70
C SER A 140 -19.38 16.33 -4.29
N PRO A 141 -19.58 17.66 -4.29
CA PRO A 141 -18.60 18.59 -4.82
C PRO A 141 -17.25 18.40 -4.13
N PHE A 142 -16.17 18.79 -4.82
CA PHE A 142 -14.81 18.63 -4.33
C PHE A 142 -14.67 19.11 -2.87
N HIS A 143 -14.11 18.25 -2.03
CA HIS A 143 -13.74 18.56 -0.66
C HIS A 143 -12.23 18.30 -0.45
N PRO A 144 -11.48 19.15 0.28
CA PRO A 144 -10.05 18.98 0.52
C PRO A 144 -9.63 17.59 1.01
N SER A 145 -10.46 16.92 1.83
CA SER A 145 -10.19 15.56 2.32
C SER A 145 -10.14 14.50 1.21
N MET A 146 -10.83 14.71 0.09
CA MET A 146 -10.78 13.81 -1.07
C MET A 146 -9.35 13.72 -1.62
N PHE A 147 -8.64 14.85 -1.62
CA PHE A 147 -7.26 14.90 -2.10
C PHE A 147 -6.31 14.11 -1.20
N VAL A 148 -6.42 14.29 0.13
CA VAL A 148 -5.66 13.54 1.15
C VAL A 148 -5.99 12.05 1.17
N LYS A 149 -7.16 11.66 0.67
CA LYS A 149 -7.56 10.26 0.50
C LYS A 149 -7.01 9.64 -0.79
N VAL A 150 -7.17 10.31 -1.93
CA VAL A 150 -6.92 9.73 -3.25
C VAL A 150 -5.43 9.58 -3.55
N TYR A 151 -4.64 10.64 -3.36
CA TYR A 151 -3.23 10.62 -3.79
C TYR A 151 -2.37 9.61 -3.02
N PRO A 152 -2.41 9.55 -1.67
CA PRO A 152 -1.69 8.52 -0.93
C PRO A 152 -2.10 7.09 -1.32
N ALA A 153 -3.40 6.84 -1.53
CA ALA A 153 -3.89 5.54 -1.95
C ALA A 153 -3.38 5.14 -3.34
N LEU A 154 -3.36 6.08 -4.30
CA LEU A 154 -2.83 5.84 -5.64
C LEU A 154 -1.32 5.54 -5.62
N MET A 155 -0.54 6.33 -4.85
CA MET A 155 0.89 6.08 -4.67
C MET A 155 1.13 4.69 -4.07
N ASN A 156 0.40 4.32 -3.02
CA ASN A 156 0.54 3.00 -2.39
C ASN A 156 0.18 1.85 -3.35
N LYS A 157 -0.84 2.02 -4.19
CA LYS A 157 -1.19 1.04 -5.23
C LYS A 157 -0.14 0.92 -6.33
N GLN A 158 0.49 2.02 -6.74
CA GLN A 158 1.60 1.96 -7.69
C GLN A 158 2.77 1.15 -7.11
N ILE A 159 3.03 1.28 -5.79
CA ILE A 159 4.03 0.46 -5.11
C ILE A 159 3.66 -1.03 -5.11
N VAL A 160 2.39 -1.36 -4.88
CA VAL A 160 1.91 -2.75 -5.01
C VAL A 160 2.11 -3.26 -6.44
N SER A 161 1.87 -2.40 -7.44
CA SER A 161 2.04 -2.76 -8.85
C SER A 161 3.50 -3.01 -9.19
N PHE A 162 4.43 -2.19 -8.66
CA PHE A 162 5.88 -2.45 -8.79
C PHE A 162 6.23 -3.87 -8.34
N LEU A 163 5.73 -4.33 -7.19
CA LEU A 163 6.11 -5.66 -6.68
C LEU A 163 5.58 -6.85 -7.48
N ARG A 164 4.43 -6.69 -8.16
CA ARG A 164 3.79 -7.79 -8.91
C ARG A 164 4.40 -7.96 -10.28
N ASP A 165 4.61 -6.84 -10.94
CA ASP A 165 5.23 -6.80 -12.23
C ASP A 165 6.74 -7.00 -12.07
N LYS A 166 7.25 -8.16 -12.49
CA LYS A 166 8.71 -8.37 -12.66
C LYS A 166 9.35 -7.32 -13.60
N THR A 167 8.54 -6.48 -14.24
CA THR A 167 8.91 -5.29 -15.00
C THR A 167 9.05 -4.03 -14.11
N TYR A 168 9.87 -4.11 -13.06
CA TYR A 168 10.50 -2.95 -12.40
C TYR A 168 11.26 -2.02 -13.37
N ASP A 169 11.39 -2.46 -14.63
CA ASP A 169 11.98 -1.76 -15.77
C ASP A 169 11.11 -0.63 -16.34
N SER A 170 9.85 -0.50 -15.93
CA SER A 170 9.05 0.63 -16.37
C SER A 170 9.49 1.90 -15.64
N GLU A 171 10.50 2.58 -16.19
CA GLU A 171 10.90 3.94 -15.79
C GLU A 171 9.68 4.87 -15.71
N MET A 172 8.68 4.63 -16.55
CA MET A 172 7.39 5.33 -16.57
C MET A 172 6.60 5.21 -15.26
N LEU A 173 6.57 4.04 -14.63
CA LEU A 173 5.90 3.86 -13.34
C LEU A 173 6.58 4.70 -12.24
N VAL A 174 7.91 4.74 -12.23
CA VAL A 174 8.70 5.52 -11.25
C VAL A 174 8.50 7.02 -11.49
N VAL A 175 8.48 7.45 -12.76
CA VAL A 175 8.15 8.83 -13.13
C VAL A 175 6.70 9.18 -12.76
N ALA A 176 5.75 8.27 -12.95
CA ALA A 176 4.36 8.49 -12.53
C ALA A 176 4.26 8.68 -11.02
N PHE A 177 4.93 7.82 -10.25
CA PHE A 177 4.99 7.93 -8.81
C PHE A 177 5.60 9.27 -8.36
N SER A 178 6.75 9.66 -8.93
CA SER A 178 7.43 10.91 -8.59
C SER A 178 6.54 12.13 -8.83
N ASN A 179 5.81 12.14 -9.95
CA ASN A 179 4.86 13.21 -10.29
C ASN A 179 3.63 13.22 -9.38
N LEU A 180 3.10 12.05 -8.96
CA LEU A 180 2.02 12.01 -7.97
C LEU A 180 2.47 12.60 -6.63
N LEU A 181 3.67 12.24 -6.15
CA LEU A 181 4.21 12.78 -4.90
C LEU A 181 4.46 14.29 -4.99
N ARG A 182 5.06 14.76 -6.08
CA ARG A 182 5.27 16.20 -6.37
C ARG A 182 3.96 16.97 -6.35
N THR A 183 2.94 16.43 -7.03
CA THR A 183 1.59 17.03 -7.08
C THR A 183 0.96 17.06 -5.69
N TYR A 184 1.09 15.97 -4.93
CA TYR A 184 0.55 15.87 -3.59
C TYR A 184 1.15 16.94 -2.66
N ARG A 185 2.49 17.04 -2.62
CA ARG A 185 3.22 18.04 -1.83
C ARG A 185 2.86 19.47 -2.24
N TYR A 186 2.78 19.73 -3.56
CA TYR A 186 2.39 21.05 -4.05
C TYR A 186 1.00 21.46 -3.56
N VAL A 187 0.00 20.59 -3.69
CA VAL A 187 -1.37 20.90 -3.27
C VAL A 187 -1.48 21.06 -1.76
N CYS A 188 -0.79 20.24 -0.96
CA CYS A 188 -0.69 20.46 0.48
C CYS A 188 -0.15 21.87 0.79
N SER A 189 0.98 22.27 0.18
CA SER A 189 1.55 23.60 0.39
C SER A 189 0.66 24.76 -0.09
N ARG A 190 -0.13 24.53 -1.14
CA ARG A 190 -0.95 25.56 -1.79
C ARG A 190 -2.29 25.81 -1.10
N TYR A 191 -2.87 24.79 -0.48
CA TYR A 191 -4.19 24.84 0.17
C TYR A 191 -4.08 24.49 1.66
N PRO A 192 -4.17 25.49 2.56
CA PRO A 192 -4.06 25.25 4.00
C PRO A 192 -5.01 24.18 4.54
N GLN A 193 -6.24 24.11 4.02
CA GLN A 193 -7.21 23.09 4.41
C GLN A 193 -6.75 21.66 4.07
N VAL A 194 -6.06 21.46 2.95
CA VAL A 194 -5.50 20.15 2.58
C VAL A 194 -4.32 19.81 3.51
N GLN A 195 -3.43 20.78 3.76
CA GLN A 195 -2.32 20.62 4.70
C GLN A 195 -2.80 20.27 6.10
N GLU A 196 -3.79 20.99 6.64
CA GLU A 196 -4.35 20.78 7.98
C GLU A 196 -4.93 19.37 8.13
N ILE A 197 -5.64 18.86 7.13
CA ILE A 197 -6.19 17.50 7.14
C ILE A 197 -5.06 16.46 7.09
N ASN A 198 -4.04 16.68 6.24
CA ASN A 198 -2.88 15.81 6.17
C ASN A 198 -2.13 15.76 7.51
N ASP A 199 -1.75 16.93 8.03
CA ASP A 199 -1.00 17.10 9.26
C ASP A 199 -1.75 16.48 10.44
N LYS A 200 -3.06 16.72 10.53
CA LYS A 200 -3.90 16.12 11.57
C LYS A 200 -3.78 14.60 11.61
N HIS A 201 -3.90 13.92 10.46
CA HIS A 201 -3.77 12.45 10.42
C HIS A 201 -2.40 11.96 10.88
N VAL A 202 -1.32 12.64 10.45
CA VAL A 202 0.05 12.29 10.85
C VAL A 202 0.26 12.53 12.35
N LEU A 203 -0.21 13.66 12.86
CA LEU A 203 -0.11 14.04 14.27
C LEU A 203 -0.87 13.08 15.16
N GLU A 204 -2.10 12.72 14.78
CA GLU A 204 -2.92 11.76 15.52
C GLU A 204 -2.20 10.42 15.64
N PHE A 205 -1.65 9.88 14.55
CA PHE A 205 -0.86 8.65 14.58
C PHE A 205 0.35 8.76 15.52
N CYS A 206 1.13 9.84 15.42
CA CYS A 206 2.33 10.03 16.22
C CYS A 206 2.01 10.18 17.71
N SER A 207 1.00 11.00 18.05
CA SER A 207 0.73 11.45 19.40
C SER A 207 -0.09 10.48 20.25
N ASN A 208 -0.92 9.63 19.64
CA ASN A 208 -1.82 8.78 20.42
C ASN A 208 -2.05 7.41 19.76
N GLU A 209 -1.83 6.36 20.55
CA GLU A 209 -1.98 4.98 20.12
C GLU A 209 -3.38 4.63 19.61
N LYS A 210 -4.44 5.26 20.13
CA LYS A 210 -5.82 4.98 19.68
C LYS A 210 -6.02 5.27 18.18
N TYR A 211 -5.20 6.13 17.60
CA TYR A 211 -5.23 6.51 16.19
C TYR A 211 -4.29 5.65 15.32
N ARG A 212 -3.55 4.72 15.90
CA ARG A 212 -2.63 3.81 15.18
C ARG A 212 -3.32 2.55 14.69
N THR A 213 -4.55 2.29 15.12
CA THR A 213 -5.31 1.08 14.76
C THR A 213 -5.68 1.08 13.27
N LYS A 214 -6.03 -0.10 12.74
CA LYS A 214 -6.53 -0.25 11.36
C LYS A 214 -7.89 0.43 11.11
N GLU A 215 -8.59 0.88 12.14
CA GLU A 215 -9.85 1.64 11.97
C GLU A 215 -9.58 3.11 11.66
N TRP A 216 -8.50 3.67 12.20
CA TRP A 216 -8.13 5.07 12.00
C TRP A 216 -7.06 5.24 10.93
N THR A 217 -6.02 4.42 11.00
CA THR A 217 -4.91 4.39 10.06
C THR A 217 -4.96 3.07 9.30
N ASN A 218 -5.86 2.98 8.33
CA ASN A 218 -6.15 1.73 7.62
C ASN A 218 -4.91 1.16 6.93
N ASP A 219 -4.13 2.02 6.30
CA ASP A 219 -2.94 1.66 5.51
C ASP A 219 -1.71 2.47 5.98
N LEU A 220 -0.65 1.76 6.35
CA LEU A 220 0.59 2.37 6.84
C LEU A 220 1.50 2.87 5.69
N GLY A 221 1.39 2.30 4.49
CA GLY A 221 2.07 2.82 3.30
C GLY A 221 1.52 4.18 2.90
N GLU A 222 0.19 4.36 2.92
CA GLU A 222 -0.41 5.68 2.74
C GLU A 222 0.07 6.71 3.77
N LEU A 223 0.21 6.29 5.04
CA LEU A 223 0.70 7.16 6.11
C LEU A 223 2.12 7.67 5.83
N LEU A 224 2.99 6.84 5.27
CA LEU A 224 4.35 7.26 4.89
C LEU A 224 4.34 8.42 3.89
N PHE A 225 3.44 8.40 2.91
CA PHE A 225 3.30 9.51 1.96
C PHE A 225 2.68 10.76 2.59
N LYS A 226 1.78 10.59 3.56
CA LYS A 226 1.25 11.70 4.36
C LYS A 226 2.35 12.35 5.21
N MET A 227 3.24 11.54 5.81
CA MET A 227 4.44 12.01 6.51
C MET A 227 5.43 12.74 5.58
N ALA A 228 5.51 12.34 4.31
CA ALA A 228 6.35 13.00 3.31
C ALA A 228 5.91 14.45 3.02
N ALA A 229 4.61 14.73 3.18
CA ALA A 229 3.99 16.02 2.92
C ALA A 229 3.61 16.81 4.18
N VAL A 230 4.01 16.33 5.37
CA VAL A 230 3.78 17.05 6.63
C VAL A 230 4.50 18.39 6.62
N ASP A 231 3.92 19.41 7.23
CA ASP A 231 4.59 20.70 7.43
C ASP A 231 5.77 20.53 8.41
N LYS A 232 6.96 20.21 7.87
CA LYS A 232 8.18 19.97 8.64
C LYS A 232 8.58 21.18 9.50
N SER A 233 8.15 22.40 9.16
CA SER A 233 8.44 23.59 9.96
C SER A 233 7.64 23.63 11.26
N LYS A 234 6.42 23.06 11.25
CA LYS A 234 5.54 22.99 12.42
C LYS A 234 5.68 21.68 13.19
N TYR A 235 5.93 20.58 12.49
CA TYR A 235 5.89 19.23 13.06
C TYR A 235 7.14 18.40 12.70
N PRO A 236 8.37 18.89 13.00
CA PRO A 236 9.60 18.16 12.68
C PRO A 236 9.68 16.79 13.35
N GLN A 237 9.05 16.63 14.51
CA GLN A 237 8.95 15.39 15.27
C GLN A 237 7.99 14.35 14.67
N CYS A 238 7.26 14.69 13.61
CA CYS A 238 6.27 13.81 12.96
C CYS A 238 6.71 13.35 11.56
N THR A 239 8.01 13.46 11.28
CA THR A 239 8.62 13.01 10.03
C THR A 239 9.14 11.58 10.17
N PHE A 240 9.24 10.85 9.07
CA PHE A 240 9.81 9.48 9.10
C PHE A 240 11.32 9.45 9.38
N GLU A 241 11.99 10.60 9.26
CA GLU A 241 13.39 10.79 9.66
C GLU A 241 13.55 10.80 11.20
N ASN A 242 12.49 11.17 11.93
CA ASN A 242 12.50 11.15 13.39
C ASN A 242 12.50 9.71 13.93
N MET A 243 13.44 9.40 14.83
CA MET A 243 13.60 8.04 15.37
C MET A 243 12.43 7.57 16.22
N GLU A 244 11.76 8.47 16.96
CA GLU A 244 10.60 8.10 17.78
C GLU A 244 9.38 7.79 16.90
N THR A 245 9.12 8.63 15.87
CA THR A 245 8.08 8.34 14.88
C THR A 245 8.34 7.02 14.17
N LYS A 246 9.59 6.79 13.75
CA LYS A 246 10.00 5.55 13.09
C LYS A 246 9.78 4.34 13.99
N LYS A 247 10.16 4.43 15.26
CA LYS A 247 9.94 3.36 16.26
C LYS A 247 8.45 3.05 16.41
N VAL A 248 7.63 4.07 16.66
CA VAL A 248 6.17 3.93 16.78
C VAL A 248 5.55 3.31 15.52
N PHE A 249 6.02 3.75 14.35
CA PHE A 249 5.56 3.21 13.06
C PHE A 249 5.88 1.71 12.93
N PHE A 250 7.12 1.30 13.24
CA PHE A 250 7.50 -0.11 13.15
C PHE A 250 6.84 -0.98 14.21
N GLU A 251 6.68 -0.49 15.44
CA GLU A 251 5.93 -1.21 16.48
C GLU A 251 4.51 -1.55 16.00
N GLU A 252 3.81 -0.58 15.40
CA GLU A 252 2.48 -0.77 14.83
C GLU A 252 2.51 -1.69 13.60
N PHE A 253 3.45 -1.48 12.68
CA PHE A 253 3.58 -2.30 11.48
C PHE A 253 3.78 -3.78 11.81
N PHE A 254 4.71 -4.10 12.71
CA PHE A 254 4.98 -5.48 13.10
C PHE A 254 3.86 -6.07 13.94
N ALA A 255 3.19 -5.28 14.80
CA ALA A 255 1.99 -5.76 15.50
C ALA A 255 0.91 -6.22 14.51
N ARG A 256 0.70 -5.51 13.39
CA ARG A 256 -0.22 -5.94 12.32
C ARG A 256 0.25 -7.20 11.58
N GLN A 257 1.56 -7.45 11.50
CA GLN A 257 2.08 -8.67 10.85
C GLN A 257 1.80 -9.93 11.65
N ILE A 258 1.70 -9.82 12.99
CA ILE A 258 1.47 -10.97 13.88
C ILE A 258 0.25 -11.80 13.44
N PHE A 259 -0.84 -11.15 13.04
CA PHE A 259 -2.03 -11.85 12.52
C PHE A 259 -1.73 -12.69 11.27
N TRP A 260 -1.02 -12.12 10.30
CA TRP A 260 -0.67 -12.80 9.05
C TRP A 260 0.31 -13.95 9.28
N VAL A 261 1.26 -13.76 10.18
CA VAL A 261 2.21 -14.81 10.58
C VAL A 261 1.49 -15.96 11.28
N ASP A 262 0.55 -15.67 12.20
CA ASP A 262 -0.26 -16.69 12.87
C ASP A 262 -1.08 -17.50 11.85
N LYS A 263 -1.69 -16.81 10.88
CA LYS A 263 -2.45 -17.44 9.80
C LYS A 263 -1.55 -18.35 8.94
N TYR A 264 -0.41 -17.84 8.47
CA TYR A 264 0.55 -18.59 7.68
C TYR A 264 1.04 -19.85 8.42
N ALA A 265 1.41 -19.71 9.70
CA ALA A 265 1.87 -20.83 10.51
C ALA A 265 0.80 -21.93 10.66
N LYS A 266 -0.46 -21.54 10.92
CA LYS A 266 -1.59 -22.48 11.01
C LYS A 266 -1.87 -23.20 9.70
N GLU A 267 -1.78 -22.51 8.57
CA GLU A 267 -1.92 -23.12 7.23
C GLU A 267 -0.80 -24.13 6.96
N GLY A 268 0.41 -23.90 7.51
CA GLY A 268 1.52 -24.86 7.51
C GLY A 268 1.46 -25.95 8.59
N GLY A 269 0.41 -26.00 9.42
CA GLY A 269 0.23 -26.98 10.48
C GLY A 269 0.87 -26.62 11.84
N GLU A 270 1.45 -25.44 11.99
CA GLU A 270 2.07 -24.95 13.23
C GLU A 270 1.08 -24.14 14.10
N TYR A 271 0.19 -24.83 14.82
CA TYR A 271 -0.86 -24.18 15.64
C TYR A 271 -0.38 -23.41 16.87
N ASN A 272 0.87 -23.62 17.31
CA ASN A 272 1.44 -23.05 18.53
C ASN A 272 2.66 -22.15 18.27
N PHE A 273 2.80 -21.62 17.05
CA PHE A 273 3.97 -20.84 16.61
C PHE A 273 4.41 -19.79 17.64
N PHE A 274 3.51 -18.89 18.06
CA PHE A 274 3.88 -17.82 18.98
C PHE A 274 4.12 -18.27 20.42
N ASN A 275 3.53 -19.40 20.85
CA ASN A 275 3.84 -19.99 22.15
C ASN A 275 5.25 -20.59 22.16
N ARG A 276 5.60 -21.30 21.08
CA ARG A 276 6.95 -21.85 20.85
C ARG A 276 7.98 -20.71 20.76
N PHE A 277 7.66 -19.65 20.00
CA PHE A 277 8.50 -18.45 19.91
C PHE A 277 8.74 -17.80 21.27
N ARG A 278 7.69 -17.59 22.07
CA ARG A 278 7.80 -16.99 23.41
C ARG A 278 8.66 -17.83 24.34
N TYR A 279 8.49 -19.15 24.31
CA TYR A 279 9.30 -20.06 25.12
C TYR A 279 10.79 -19.98 24.76
N ALA A 280 11.13 -20.18 23.48
CA ALA A 280 12.51 -20.09 23.00
C ALA A 280 13.13 -18.71 23.28
N ALA A 281 12.37 -17.63 23.07
CA ALA A 281 12.80 -16.27 23.34
C ALA A 281 13.12 -16.04 24.82
N THR A 282 12.27 -16.55 25.73
CA THR A 282 12.47 -16.38 27.18
C THR A 282 13.76 -17.07 27.62
N GLU A 283 13.98 -18.29 27.14
CA GLU A 283 15.18 -19.06 27.45
C GLU A 283 16.45 -18.40 26.90
N LEU A 284 16.40 -17.94 25.63
CA LEU A 284 17.51 -17.23 24.99
C LEU A 284 17.89 -15.94 25.74
N LEU A 285 16.90 -15.11 26.12
CA LEU A 285 17.12 -13.82 26.77
C LEU A 285 17.50 -13.94 28.25
N SER A 286 17.34 -15.12 28.86
CA SER A 286 17.67 -15.33 30.26
C SER A 286 19.18 -15.45 30.55
N ASN A 287 20.05 -15.60 29.53
CA ASN A 287 21.52 -15.69 29.63
C ASN A 287 22.10 -16.80 30.57
N TYR A 288 21.27 -17.67 31.17
CA TYR A 288 21.71 -18.66 32.17
C TYR A 288 21.43 -20.11 31.77
N THR A 289 21.21 -20.40 30.49
CA THR A 289 20.81 -21.74 30.05
C THR A 289 22.02 -22.53 29.57
N GLU A 290 22.19 -23.76 30.07
CA GLU A 290 23.16 -24.74 29.55
C GLU A 290 22.90 -25.07 28.06
N ASN A 291 21.73 -24.70 27.55
CA ASN A 291 21.27 -24.97 26.18
C ASN A 291 21.15 -23.69 25.31
N TYR A 292 21.95 -22.65 25.57
CA TYR A 292 21.88 -21.38 24.83
C TYR A 292 21.91 -21.57 23.30
N ASP A 293 22.82 -22.40 22.78
CA ASP A 293 22.95 -22.63 21.33
C ASP A 293 21.68 -23.26 20.72
N MET A 294 21.05 -24.18 21.44
CA MET A 294 19.79 -24.80 21.01
C MET A 294 18.68 -23.75 20.88
N PHE A 295 18.52 -22.87 21.88
CA PHE A 295 17.50 -21.83 21.84
C PHE A 295 17.82 -20.72 20.83
N ARG A 296 19.11 -20.42 20.63
CA ARG A 296 19.58 -19.53 19.58
C ARG A 296 19.17 -20.02 18.20
N ASP A 297 19.44 -21.29 17.90
CA ASP A 297 19.10 -21.90 16.61
C ASP A 297 17.59 -21.99 16.40
N GLU A 298 16.84 -22.33 17.46
CA GLU A 298 15.38 -22.34 17.47
C GLU A 298 14.80 -20.94 17.18
N CYS A 299 15.30 -19.89 17.84
CA CYS A 299 14.88 -18.51 17.56
C CYS A 299 15.23 -18.09 16.12
N CYS A 300 16.38 -18.51 15.59
CA CYS A 300 16.75 -18.23 14.20
C CYS A 300 15.78 -18.90 13.22
N TYR A 301 15.43 -20.17 13.44
CA TYR A 301 14.42 -20.87 12.66
C TYR A 301 13.09 -20.13 12.67
N LEU A 302 12.59 -19.77 13.85
CA LEU A 302 11.28 -19.11 13.96
C LEU A 302 11.28 -17.68 13.40
N LEU A 303 12.38 -16.94 13.51
CA LEU A 303 12.51 -15.62 12.85
C LEU A 303 12.53 -15.75 11.32
N ASN A 304 13.11 -16.83 10.77
CA ASN A 304 13.03 -17.11 9.34
C ASN A 304 11.59 -17.42 8.91
N GLN A 305 10.85 -18.22 9.69
CA GLN A 305 9.42 -18.46 9.43
C GLN A 305 8.60 -17.16 9.51
N PHE A 306 8.87 -16.31 10.51
CA PHE A 306 8.26 -14.98 10.60
C PHE A 306 8.55 -14.13 9.35
N PHE A 307 9.82 -14.14 8.89
CA PHE A 307 10.24 -13.42 7.70
C PHE A 307 9.50 -13.92 6.46
N GLU A 308 9.46 -15.23 6.22
CA GLU A 308 8.78 -15.81 5.05
C GLU A 308 7.29 -15.44 5.04
N ALA A 309 6.62 -15.56 6.19
CA ALA A 309 5.22 -15.18 6.35
C ALA A 309 4.96 -13.67 6.13
N SER A 310 5.93 -12.81 6.45
CA SER A 310 5.83 -11.35 6.32
C SER A 310 6.56 -10.79 5.09
N ARG A 311 7.10 -11.65 4.21
CA ARG A 311 8.09 -11.23 3.21
C ARG A 311 7.54 -10.17 2.26
N ILE A 312 6.30 -10.36 1.80
CA ILE A 312 5.63 -9.44 0.86
C ILE A 312 5.39 -8.08 1.52
N SER A 313 4.87 -8.06 2.75
CA SER A 313 4.57 -6.81 3.46
C SER A 313 5.84 -6.05 3.85
N LEU A 314 6.91 -6.76 4.23
CA LEU A 314 8.22 -6.17 4.49
C LEU A 314 8.81 -5.52 3.23
N ARG A 315 8.70 -6.18 2.07
CA ARG A 315 9.15 -5.61 0.79
C ARG A 315 8.33 -4.39 0.39
N LEU A 316 6.99 -4.46 0.49
CA LEU A 316 6.11 -3.31 0.24
C LEU A 316 6.51 -2.11 1.09
N LEU A 317 6.75 -2.33 2.38
CA LEU A 317 7.16 -1.27 3.28
C LEU A 317 8.53 -0.70 2.90
N LEU A 318 9.51 -1.55 2.56
CA LEU A 318 10.82 -1.08 2.13
C LEU A 318 10.76 -0.28 0.83
N PHE A 319 9.90 -0.68 -0.12
CA PHE A 319 9.67 0.09 -1.35
C PHE A 319 9.11 1.47 -1.02
N ASN A 320 8.09 1.56 -0.15
CA ASN A 320 7.56 2.83 0.33
C ASN A 320 8.66 3.71 0.97
N ILE A 321 9.48 3.13 1.85
CA ILE A 321 10.58 3.83 2.53
C ILE A 321 11.64 4.30 1.52
N GLU A 322 11.96 3.50 0.52
CA GLU A 322 12.97 3.86 -0.47
C GLU A 322 12.47 4.97 -1.40
N CYS A 323 11.18 4.97 -1.74
CA CYS A 323 10.55 6.12 -2.40
C CYS A 323 10.71 7.39 -1.56
N LEU A 324 10.49 7.32 -0.25
CA LEU A 324 10.70 8.49 0.61
C LEU A 324 12.15 8.96 0.59
N LYS A 325 13.12 8.05 0.73
CA LYS A 325 14.55 8.39 0.71
C LYS A 325 14.98 9.03 -0.61
N THR A 326 14.45 8.53 -1.73
CA THR A 326 14.85 8.97 -3.08
C THR A 326 14.13 10.25 -3.50
N PHE A 327 12.85 10.39 -3.16
CA PHE A 327 11.95 11.40 -3.73
C PHE A 327 11.51 12.48 -2.72
N VAL A 328 11.96 12.42 -1.46
CA VAL A 328 11.67 13.44 -0.44
C VAL A 328 12.95 14.17 -0.03
N THR A 329 13.88 14.32 -0.97
CA THR A 329 15.08 15.14 -0.78
C THR A 329 14.73 16.63 -0.92
N PRO A 330 15.47 17.56 -0.27
CA PRO A 330 15.20 18.99 -0.35
C PRO A 330 15.22 19.57 -1.78
N ASP A 331 16.00 18.97 -2.67
CA ASP A 331 16.20 19.40 -4.06
C ASP A 331 15.28 18.67 -5.06
N PHE A 332 14.53 17.66 -4.64
CA PHE A 332 13.74 16.80 -5.52
C PHE A 332 12.76 17.58 -6.41
N ASP A 333 11.99 18.49 -5.82
CA ASP A 333 10.98 19.25 -6.54
C ASP A 333 11.64 20.16 -7.60
N ASN A 334 12.76 20.79 -7.26
CA ASN A 334 13.51 21.65 -8.18
C ASN A 334 14.11 20.85 -9.35
N LEU A 335 14.59 19.64 -9.08
CA LEU A 335 15.14 18.76 -10.11
C LEU A 335 14.06 18.29 -11.07
N LEU A 336 12.91 17.83 -10.57
CA LEU A 336 11.76 17.50 -11.41
C LEU A 336 11.33 18.70 -12.27
N ASP A 337 11.22 19.88 -11.67
CA ASP A 337 10.81 21.09 -12.38
C ASP A 337 11.83 21.46 -13.48
N SER A 338 13.14 21.29 -13.22
CA SER A 338 14.21 21.54 -14.19
C SER A 338 14.27 20.52 -15.35
N ASN A 339 13.68 19.35 -15.15
CA ASN A 339 13.69 18.23 -16.10
C ASN A 339 12.27 17.90 -16.60
N TYR A 340 11.37 18.89 -16.62
CA TYR A 340 10.02 18.76 -17.17
C TYR A 340 9.19 17.59 -16.58
N GLY A 341 9.36 17.33 -15.28
CA GLY A 341 8.68 16.25 -14.57
C GLY A 341 9.33 14.87 -14.74
N LEU A 342 10.46 14.77 -15.44
CA LEU A 342 11.21 13.53 -15.57
C LEU A 342 12.27 13.42 -14.47
N LEU A 343 12.52 12.20 -14.01
CA LEU A 343 13.63 11.92 -13.10
C LEU A 343 14.95 11.93 -13.87
N ASP A 344 16.04 12.36 -13.21
CA ASP A 344 17.37 12.18 -13.77
C ASP A 344 17.76 10.69 -13.77
N LYS A 345 18.64 10.33 -14.71
CA LYS A 345 19.05 8.93 -14.93
C LYS A 345 19.75 8.32 -13.72
N GLU A 346 20.48 9.12 -12.95
CA GLU A 346 21.24 8.65 -11.80
C GLU A 346 20.31 8.23 -10.67
N ARG A 347 19.32 9.07 -10.32
CA ARG A 347 18.28 8.73 -9.33
C ARG A 347 17.44 7.55 -9.76
N MET A 348 17.04 7.49 -11.04
CA MET A 348 16.30 6.34 -11.59
C MET A 348 17.09 5.05 -11.41
N TYR A 349 18.37 5.06 -11.79
CA TYR A 349 19.25 3.90 -11.66
C TYR A 349 19.46 3.50 -10.20
N ALA A 350 19.71 4.47 -9.31
CA ALA A 350 19.88 4.21 -7.88
C ALA A 350 18.62 3.60 -7.26
N PHE A 351 17.45 4.13 -7.60
CA PHE A 351 16.16 3.60 -7.14
C PHE A 351 15.95 2.16 -7.59
N ARG A 352 16.10 1.88 -8.91
CA ARG A 352 15.97 0.52 -9.46
C ARG A 352 16.95 -0.47 -8.83
N LYS A 353 18.20 -0.06 -8.63
CA LYS A 353 19.19 -0.88 -7.94
C LYS A 353 18.71 -1.23 -6.53
N SER A 354 18.20 -0.26 -5.78
CA SER A 354 17.67 -0.49 -4.43
C SER A 354 16.46 -1.41 -4.42
N MET A 355 15.55 -1.30 -5.40
CA MET A 355 14.39 -2.20 -5.54
C MET A 355 14.82 -3.65 -5.75
N ASN A 356 15.74 -3.88 -6.69
CA ASN A 356 16.30 -5.22 -6.96
C ASN A 356 16.95 -5.83 -5.70
N GLU A 357 17.65 -5.02 -4.91
CA GLU A 357 18.24 -5.50 -3.67
C GLU A 357 17.21 -5.83 -2.58
N ILE A 358 16.07 -5.12 -2.53
CA ILE A 358 14.97 -5.43 -1.61
C ILE A 358 14.26 -6.72 -2.01
N GLU A 359 14.09 -6.97 -3.31
CA GLU A 359 13.58 -8.26 -3.81
C GLU A 359 14.53 -9.43 -3.54
N GLY A 360 15.84 -9.17 -3.58
CA GLY A 360 16.86 -10.16 -3.24
C GLY A 360 16.95 -10.48 -1.74
N MET A 361 16.10 -9.89 -0.89
CA MET A 361 16.15 -10.13 0.55
C MET A 361 15.68 -11.54 0.91
N THR A 362 16.48 -12.20 1.74
CA THR A 362 16.30 -13.57 2.26
C THR A 362 16.21 -13.64 3.77
N HIS A 363 16.54 -12.55 4.49
CA HIS A 363 16.54 -12.54 5.95
C HIS A 363 15.96 -11.25 6.54
N LEU A 364 15.34 -11.37 7.72
CA LEU A 364 14.79 -10.23 8.45
C LEU A 364 15.86 -9.21 8.88
N SER A 365 17.10 -9.63 9.12
CA SER A 365 18.21 -8.72 9.46
C SER A 365 18.47 -7.69 8.36
N GLN A 366 18.34 -8.08 7.08
CA GLN A 366 18.49 -7.17 5.93
C GLN A 366 17.41 -6.07 5.95
N PHE A 367 16.19 -6.39 6.42
CA PHE A 367 15.14 -5.39 6.59
C PHE A 367 15.56 -4.33 7.61
N PHE A 368 16.00 -4.75 8.80
CA PHE A 368 16.40 -3.81 9.86
C PHE A 368 17.61 -2.97 9.48
N GLN A 369 18.59 -3.57 8.80
CA GLN A 369 19.74 -2.85 8.26
C GLN A 369 19.31 -1.73 7.30
N ARG A 370 18.36 -2.01 6.39
CA ARG A 370 17.87 -1.03 5.40
C ARG A 370 17.02 0.09 6.01
N THR A 371 16.24 -0.20 7.05
CA THR A 371 15.39 0.81 7.71
C THR A 371 16.17 1.70 8.69
N GLY A 372 17.39 1.31 9.03
CA GLY A 372 18.18 1.96 10.07
C GLY A 372 17.61 1.72 11.46
N CYS A 373 16.80 0.66 11.63
CA CYS A 373 16.39 0.19 12.95
C CYS A 373 17.55 -0.58 13.56
N PRO A 374 18.11 -0.13 14.71
CA PRO A 374 19.28 -0.76 15.31
C PRO A 374 18.89 -2.05 16.03
N LEU A 375 18.54 -3.09 15.26
CA LEU A 375 18.41 -4.46 15.75
C LEU A 375 19.59 -5.27 15.18
N ASN A 376 20.76 -4.97 15.72
CA ASN A 376 22.02 -5.53 15.22
C ASN A 376 22.35 -6.89 15.84
N THR A 377 21.48 -7.41 16.72
CA THR A 377 21.66 -8.68 17.41
C THR A 377 20.41 -9.55 17.30
N LEU A 378 20.60 -10.87 17.43
CA LEU A 378 19.49 -11.81 17.45
C LEU A 378 18.54 -11.51 18.61
N GLU A 379 19.08 -11.25 19.79
CA GLU A 379 18.35 -10.93 21.02
C GLU A 379 17.47 -9.69 20.83
N GLY A 380 18.00 -8.66 20.17
CA GLY A 380 17.25 -7.45 19.87
C GLY A 380 16.09 -7.73 18.92
N ALA A 381 16.31 -8.53 17.87
CA ALA A 381 15.24 -8.93 16.95
C ALA A 381 14.16 -9.76 17.65
N VAL A 382 14.56 -10.74 18.48
CA VAL A 382 13.65 -11.59 19.25
C VAL A 382 12.82 -10.75 20.23
N ASP A 383 13.46 -9.89 21.03
CA ASP A 383 12.78 -8.99 21.97
C ASP A 383 11.79 -8.07 21.24
N PHE A 384 12.18 -7.54 20.08
CA PHE A 384 11.31 -6.70 19.26
C PHE A 384 10.06 -7.45 18.78
N ILE A 385 10.20 -8.68 18.26
CA ILE A 385 9.05 -9.49 17.84
C ILE A 385 8.15 -9.87 19.03
N ILE A 386 8.72 -10.15 20.21
CA ILE A 386 7.94 -10.38 21.44
C ILE A 386 7.13 -9.14 21.82
N LYS A 387 7.73 -7.95 21.76
CA LYS A 387 7.02 -6.69 22.02
C LYS A 387 5.90 -6.46 21.01
N SER A 388 6.13 -6.71 19.73
CA SER A 388 5.11 -6.63 18.68
C SER A 388 3.97 -7.63 18.90
N LEU A 389 4.28 -8.87 19.33
CA LEU A 389 3.28 -9.87 19.71
C LEU A 389 2.40 -9.39 20.86
N ASN A 390 3.02 -8.87 21.92
CA ASN A 390 2.27 -8.35 23.08
C ASN A 390 1.40 -7.14 22.70
N ASN A 391 1.90 -6.25 21.84
CA ASN A 391 1.12 -5.15 21.28
C ASN A 391 -0.06 -5.65 20.46
N ALA A 392 0.14 -6.64 19.58
CA ALA A 392 -0.93 -7.23 18.79
C ALA A 392 -2.03 -7.86 19.67
N GLN A 393 -1.65 -8.52 20.77
CA GLN A 393 -2.59 -9.08 21.75
C GLN A 393 -3.40 -7.97 22.44
N ARG A 394 -2.72 -6.92 22.93
CA ARG A 394 -3.35 -5.78 23.60
C ARG A 394 -4.28 -5.00 22.69
N LEU A 395 -3.94 -4.84 21.42
CA LEU A 395 -4.74 -4.14 20.40
C LEU A 395 -5.84 -5.02 19.79
N GLY A 396 -5.86 -6.32 20.09
CA GLY A 396 -6.90 -7.25 19.62
C GLY A 396 -6.76 -7.66 18.16
N TYR A 397 -5.55 -7.70 17.60
CA TYR A 397 -5.32 -8.14 16.21
C TYR A 397 -5.55 -9.64 15.99
N PHE A 398 -5.66 -10.45 17.05
CA PHE A 398 -6.01 -11.87 16.95
C PHE A 398 -7.51 -12.15 16.87
N SER A 399 -8.34 -11.30 17.50
CA SER A 399 -9.75 -11.56 17.74
C SER A 399 -10.69 -10.84 16.78
N ARG A 400 -10.21 -9.80 16.11
CA ARG A 400 -10.96 -9.13 15.05
C ARG A 400 -10.92 -10.04 13.82
N HIS A 401 -12.06 -10.62 13.47
CA HIS A 401 -12.23 -11.28 12.17
C HIS A 401 -11.82 -10.30 11.07
N TYR A 402 -10.65 -10.54 10.48
CA TYR A 402 -10.12 -9.83 9.33
C TYR A 402 -10.73 -10.35 8.03
#